data_AF-A0A6B2CLN4-F1
#
_entry.id   AF-A0A6B2CLN4-F1
#
_cell.length_a   1.000
_cell.length_b   1.000
_cell.length_c   1.000
_cell.angle_alpha   90.00
_cell.angle_beta   90.00
_cell.angle_gamma   90.00
#
_symmetry.space_group_name_H-M   'P 1'
#
loop_
_entity.id
_entity.type
_entity.pdbx_description
1 polymer ?
#
loop_
_entity_poly.entity_id
_entity_poly.type
_entity_poly.pdbx_seq_one_letter_code
_entity_poly.pdbx_strand_id
1 'polypeptide(L)'
;IGRSKDAIVEGGWGAWDVDRFEVEDFVVAKIVLRNGGVLIMKEAWAMHNNDLGRPFYMGTRGGIKLNPLEVYRDEWGHMTTVTVNLPNRDPWRDKVGRFIDAIVKGQPSPIDPREVVYEQFILDAVYESARQGGVEVKPTIPDEVKPIIGRVNQ
;
A
#
# COMPACT_ATOMS: atom_id res chain seq x y z
N ILE A 1 -0.70 7.52 20.02
CA ILE A 1 -0.46 8.98 19.92
C ILE A 1 -1.76 9.72 19.66
N GLY A 2 -2.57 9.29 18.69
CA GLY A 2 -3.71 10.04 18.22
C GLY A 2 -4.73 10.50 19.27
N ARG A 3 -5.06 9.65 20.25
CA ARG A 3 -6.02 9.98 21.32
C ARG A 3 -5.42 10.70 22.54
N SER A 4 -4.14 11.06 22.51
CA SER A 4 -3.46 11.72 23.63
C SER A 4 -3.55 13.24 23.49
N LYS A 5 -4.14 13.90 24.50
CA LYS A 5 -4.19 15.38 24.57
C LYS A 5 -2.79 16.00 24.69
N ASP A 6 -1.85 15.29 25.29
CA ASP A 6 -0.47 15.74 25.45
C ASP A 6 0.35 15.61 24.17
N ALA A 7 -0.14 14.86 23.18
CA ALA A 7 0.57 14.63 21.93
C ALA A 7 0.09 15.53 20.78
N ILE A 8 -0.87 16.43 21.00
CA ILE A 8 -1.43 17.31 19.98
C ILE A 8 -0.34 18.26 19.48
N VAL A 9 -0.14 18.26 18.16
CA VAL A 9 0.75 19.20 17.45
C VAL A 9 0.06 19.72 16.20
N GLU A 10 0.44 20.91 15.73
CA GLU A 10 -0.04 21.43 14.45
C GLU A 10 0.53 20.60 13.28
N GLY A 11 -0.35 20.11 12.41
CA GLY A 11 0.02 19.46 11.15
C GLY A 11 -0.41 20.26 9.92
N GLY A 12 -0.25 19.67 8.74
CA GLY A 12 -0.66 20.31 7.45
C GLY A 12 -2.16 20.60 7.32
N TRP A 13 -2.98 20.10 8.26
CA TRP A 13 -4.41 20.32 8.35
C TRP A 13 -4.82 21.05 9.64
N GLY A 14 -3.85 21.63 10.37
CA GLY A 14 -4.03 22.16 11.73
C GLY A 14 -3.81 21.09 12.80
N ALA A 15 -4.06 21.46 14.07
CA ALA A 15 -4.10 20.51 15.17
C ALA A 15 -5.33 19.60 15.06
N TRP A 16 -5.19 18.30 15.34
CA TRP A 16 -6.34 17.38 15.29
C TRP A 16 -7.17 17.44 16.57
N ASP A 17 -8.47 17.17 16.42
CA ASP A 17 -9.41 17.07 17.55
C ASP A 17 -9.36 15.66 18.16
N VAL A 18 -8.80 15.56 19.37
CA VAL A 18 -8.68 14.30 20.11
C VAL A 18 -10.03 13.72 20.49
N ASP A 19 -11.03 14.56 20.76
CA ASP A 19 -12.36 14.11 21.19
C ASP A 19 -13.18 13.58 19.99
N ARG A 20 -12.74 13.85 18.75
CA ARG A 20 -13.32 13.34 17.49
C ARG A 20 -12.39 12.38 16.73
N PHE A 21 -11.45 11.76 17.44
CA PHE A 21 -10.44 10.90 16.82
C PHE A 21 -10.99 9.49 16.50
N GLU A 22 -11.28 9.25 15.22
CA GLU A 22 -11.96 8.03 14.75
C GLU A 22 -11.07 7.05 13.97
N VAL A 23 -9.89 7.47 13.51
CA VAL A 23 -8.97 6.64 12.71
C VAL A 23 -7.87 6.01 13.55
N GLU A 24 -7.21 4.97 13.06
CA GLU A 24 -6.02 4.39 13.71
C GLU A 24 -4.80 5.30 13.57
N ASP A 25 -3.94 5.34 14.58
CA ASP A 25 -2.65 6.04 14.50
C ASP A 25 -1.56 5.18 13.86
N PHE A 26 -1.64 3.86 14.01
CA PHE A 26 -0.73 2.88 13.43
C PHE A 26 -1.43 1.56 13.08
N VAL A 27 -1.16 1.02 11.90
CA VAL A 27 -1.67 -0.27 11.41
C VAL A 27 -0.51 -1.17 11.01
N VAL A 28 -0.62 -2.46 11.33
CA VAL A 28 0.24 -3.52 10.80
C VAL A 28 -0.62 -4.65 10.29
N ALA A 29 -0.33 -5.14 9.08
CA ALA A 29 -1.01 -6.30 8.51
C ALA A 29 -0.03 -7.27 7.86
N LYS A 30 -0.31 -8.56 8.02
CA LYS A 30 0.32 -9.66 7.28
C LYS A 30 -0.71 -10.22 6.31
N ILE A 31 -0.50 -10.01 5.01
CA ILE A 31 -1.41 -10.44 3.96
C ILE A 31 -0.74 -11.59 3.21
N VAL A 32 -1.36 -12.77 3.25
CA VAL A 32 -0.90 -13.95 2.51
C VAL A 32 -1.56 -13.97 1.14
N LEU A 33 -0.76 -13.91 0.09
CA LEU A 33 -1.21 -13.93 -1.30
C LEU A 33 -1.52 -15.35 -1.76
N ARG A 34 -2.34 -15.48 -2.81
CA ARG A 34 -2.74 -16.78 -3.38
C ARG A 34 -1.55 -17.67 -3.77
N ASN A 35 -0.45 -17.07 -4.21
CA ASN A 35 0.78 -17.77 -4.58
C ASN A 35 1.70 -18.11 -3.39
N GLY A 36 1.25 -17.89 -2.15
CA GLY A 36 2.03 -18.10 -0.93
C GLY A 36 2.99 -16.96 -0.59
N GLY A 37 3.08 -15.91 -1.42
CA GLY A 37 3.82 -14.69 -1.11
C GLY A 37 3.21 -13.96 0.10
N VAL A 38 4.02 -13.16 0.79
CA VAL A 38 3.58 -12.41 1.96
C VAL A 38 3.85 -10.93 1.77
N LEU A 39 2.82 -10.11 1.94
CA LEU A 39 2.92 -8.67 2.08
C LEU A 39 2.85 -8.32 3.57
N ILE A 40 3.89 -7.64 4.06
CA ILE A 40 3.87 -7.00 5.39
C ILE A 40 3.65 -5.51 5.16
N MET A 41 2.49 -5.03 5.61
CA MET A 41 2.09 -3.64 5.51
C MET A 41 2.22 -2.98 6.88
N LYS A 42 2.75 -1.75 6.88
CA LYS A 42 2.79 -0.88 8.05
C LYS A 42 2.42 0.53 7.59
N GLU A 43 1.51 1.17 8.30
CA GLU A 43 1.08 2.54 8.00
C GLU A 43 0.90 3.30 9.30
N ALA A 44 1.40 4.54 9.37
CA ALA A 44 1.12 5.46 10.46
C ALA A 44 1.15 6.88 9.92
N TRP A 45 0.19 7.66 10.40
CA TRP A 45 0.16 9.10 10.16
C TRP A 45 0.51 9.89 11.43
N ALA A 46 0.32 9.30 12.62
CA ALA A 46 0.61 9.92 13.91
C ALA A 46 1.74 9.17 14.63
N MET A 47 2.99 9.55 14.36
CA MET A 47 4.20 8.91 14.88
C MET A 47 5.34 9.91 15.14
N HIS A 48 6.19 9.64 16.14
CA HIS A 48 7.44 10.37 16.37
C HIS A 48 8.61 9.73 15.61
N ASN A 49 8.45 9.59 14.30
CA ASN A 49 9.47 9.06 13.41
C ASN A 49 9.19 9.55 11.98
N ASN A 50 10.21 9.60 11.13
CA ASN A 50 10.10 10.17 9.78
C ASN A 50 9.67 9.16 8.70
N ASP A 51 9.88 7.87 8.94
CA ASP A 51 9.61 6.79 7.98
C ASP A 51 9.42 5.44 8.69
N LEU A 52 8.57 4.56 8.13
CA LEU A 52 8.34 3.19 8.64
C LEU A 52 9.23 2.12 7.98
N GLY A 53 10.14 2.54 7.10
CA GLY A 53 10.95 1.72 6.24
C GLY A 53 10.56 1.89 4.76
N ARG A 54 11.57 1.80 3.91
CA ARG A 54 11.40 1.81 2.45
C ARG A 54 10.67 0.54 1.97
N PRO A 55 9.77 0.63 0.96
CA PRO A 55 9.20 -0.55 0.33
C PRO A 55 10.28 -1.44 -0.26
N PHE A 56 10.17 -2.74 -0.03
CA PHE A 56 11.08 -3.74 -0.59
C PHE A 56 10.34 -5.01 -1.00
N TYR A 57 10.94 -5.73 -1.94
CA TYR A 57 10.42 -6.98 -2.48
C TYR A 57 11.53 -8.00 -2.49
N MET A 58 11.21 -9.24 -2.10
CA MET A 58 12.16 -10.34 -2.02
C MET A 58 11.65 -11.48 -2.88
N GLY A 59 12.51 -11.96 -3.77
CA GLY A 59 12.28 -13.15 -4.57
C GLY A 59 13.43 -14.15 -4.40
N THR A 60 13.26 -15.32 -4.99
CA THR A 60 14.27 -16.40 -4.94
C THR A 60 15.52 -16.12 -5.75
N ARG A 61 15.48 -15.11 -6.63
CA ARG A 61 16.58 -14.75 -7.55
C ARG A 61 17.10 -13.32 -7.36
N GLY A 62 16.64 -12.65 -6.32
CA GLY A 62 17.01 -11.26 -6.04
C GLY A 62 15.91 -10.49 -5.33
N GLY A 63 16.20 -9.24 -5.02
CA GLY A 63 15.26 -8.33 -4.38
C GLY A 63 15.42 -6.91 -4.89
N ILE A 64 14.42 -6.08 -4.59
CA ILE A 64 14.49 -4.64 -4.85
C ILE A 64 14.09 -3.86 -3.61
N LYS A 65 14.64 -2.67 -3.44
CA LYS A 65 14.18 -1.68 -2.46
C LYS A 65 13.97 -0.37 -3.19
N LEU A 66 12.87 0.32 -2.89
CA LEU A 66 12.48 1.56 -3.58
C LEU A 66 12.97 2.79 -2.82
N ASN A 67 13.17 3.90 -3.52
CA ASN A 67 13.53 5.24 -2.99
C ASN A 67 14.81 5.29 -2.12
N PRO A 68 16.02 5.15 -2.70
CA PRO A 68 16.34 4.98 -4.13
C PRO A 68 16.03 3.56 -4.63
N LEU A 69 15.96 3.38 -5.96
CA LEU A 69 15.80 2.05 -6.54
C LEU A 69 17.13 1.28 -6.44
N GLU A 70 17.15 0.26 -5.59
CA GLU A 70 18.27 -0.68 -5.43
C GLU A 70 17.83 -2.07 -5.90
N VAL A 71 18.70 -2.76 -6.63
CA VAL A 71 18.53 -4.14 -7.05
C VAL A 71 19.60 -5.00 -6.39
N TYR A 72 19.18 -6.08 -5.75
CA TYR A 72 20.02 -7.03 -5.05
C TYR A 72 19.99 -8.37 -5.79
N ARG A 73 21.15 -8.90 -6.16
CA ARG A 73 21.27 -10.18 -6.89
C ARG A 73 22.63 -10.83 -6.65
N ASP A 74 22.74 -12.11 -6.93
CA ASP A 74 24.01 -12.83 -6.80
C ASP A 74 24.81 -12.76 -8.11
N GLU A 75 26.05 -12.28 -8.04
CA GLU A 75 27.00 -12.26 -9.14
C GLU A 75 28.36 -12.78 -8.66
N TRP A 76 29.00 -13.66 -9.45
CA TRP A 76 30.29 -14.26 -9.12
C TRP A 76 30.36 -14.93 -7.73
N GLY A 77 29.24 -15.48 -7.24
CA GLY A 77 29.17 -16.15 -5.93
C GLY A 77 29.02 -15.19 -4.74
N HIS A 78 28.78 -13.90 -4.99
CA HIS A 78 28.58 -12.89 -3.96
C HIS A 78 27.30 -12.08 -4.23
N MET A 79 26.64 -11.62 -3.17
CA MET A 79 25.53 -10.68 -3.32
C MET A 79 26.08 -9.32 -3.76
N THR A 80 25.55 -8.80 -4.87
CA THR A 80 25.84 -7.47 -5.37
C THR A 80 24.62 -6.58 -5.28
N THR A 81 24.88 -5.27 -5.12
CA THR A 81 23.85 -4.24 -5.08
C THR A 81 24.08 -3.27 -6.23
N VAL A 82 23.03 -3.01 -6.99
CA VAL A 82 23.01 -2.01 -8.06
C VAL A 82 22.04 -0.89 -7.69
N THR A 83 22.55 0.32 -7.56
CA THR A 83 21.70 1.52 -7.42
C THR A 83 21.33 2.03 -8.82
N VAL A 84 20.05 2.01 -9.13
CA VAL A 84 19.54 2.43 -10.44
C VAL A 84 19.24 3.93 -10.41
N ASN A 85 19.94 4.68 -11.25
CA ASN A 85 19.66 6.10 -11.45
C ASN A 85 18.63 6.26 -12.57
N LEU A 86 17.37 6.50 -12.19
CA LEU A 86 16.30 6.81 -13.14
C LEU A 86 16.20 8.33 -13.36
N PRO A 87 15.73 8.79 -14.53
CA PRO A 87 15.41 10.19 -14.74
C PRO A 87 14.39 10.68 -13.71
N ASN A 88 14.59 11.89 -13.19
CA ASN A 88 13.61 12.50 -12.31
C ASN A 88 12.34 12.84 -13.11
N ARG A 89 11.19 12.41 -12.60
CA ARG A 89 9.86 12.65 -13.19
C ARG A 89 8.93 13.10 -12.09
N ASP A 90 8.02 14.01 -12.42
CA ASP A 90 6.95 14.41 -11.52
C ASP A 90 5.84 13.34 -11.53
N PRO A 91 5.66 12.57 -10.44
CA PRO A 91 4.68 11.50 -10.40
C PRO A 91 3.24 12.02 -10.49
N TRP A 92 2.97 13.25 -10.03
CA TRP A 92 1.64 13.85 -10.13
C TRP A 92 1.31 14.20 -11.57
N ARG A 93 2.26 14.84 -12.26
CA ARG A 93 2.11 15.14 -13.69
C ARG A 93 1.92 13.89 -14.51
N ASP A 94 2.69 12.83 -14.23
CA ASP A 94 2.57 11.56 -14.94
C ASP A 94 1.22 10.88 -14.68
N LYS A 95 0.80 10.78 -13.41
CA LYS A 95 -0.47 10.16 -13.03
C LYS A 95 -1.67 10.89 -13.63
N VAL A 96 -1.74 12.21 -13.46
CA VAL A 96 -2.82 13.04 -13.99
C VAL A 96 -2.79 13.08 -15.51
N GLY A 97 -1.61 13.20 -16.11
CA GLY A 97 -1.43 13.18 -17.57
C GLY A 97 -1.95 11.89 -18.20
N ARG A 98 -1.62 10.72 -17.62
CA ARG A 98 -2.13 9.42 -18.12
C ARG A 98 -3.65 9.30 -18.00
N PHE A 99 -4.24 9.87 -16.95
CA PHE A 99 -5.69 9.90 -16.80
C PHE A 99 -6.36 10.80 -17.86
N ILE A 100 -5.81 12.00 -18.09
CA ILE A 100 -6.29 12.90 -19.15
C ILE A 100 -6.18 12.25 -20.52
N ASP A 101 -5.05 11.63 -20.82
CA ASP A 101 -4.82 10.90 -22.07
C ASP A 101 -5.87 9.81 -22.28
N ALA A 102 -6.23 9.07 -21.23
CA ALA A 102 -7.24 8.03 -21.31
C ALA A 102 -8.60 8.59 -21.74
N ILE A 103 -9.01 9.72 -21.14
CA ILE A 103 -10.27 10.40 -21.48
C ILE A 103 -10.25 10.91 -22.92
N VAL A 104 -9.22 11.68 -23.29
CA VAL A 104 -9.15 12.34 -24.61
C VAL A 104 -9.09 11.31 -25.74
N LYS A 105 -8.41 10.19 -25.52
CA LYS A 105 -8.21 9.14 -26.53
C LYS A 105 -9.28 8.04 -26.47
N GLY A 106 -10.26 8.13 -25.57
CA GLY A 106 -11.26 7.08 -25.37
C GLY A 106 -10.68 5.72 -24.96
N GLN A 107 -9.56 5.73 -24.23
CA GLN A 107 -8.88 4.54 -23.74
C GLN A 107 -9.40 4.14 -22.34
N PRO A 108 -9.22 2.88 -21.92
CA PRO A 108 -9.53 2.49 -20.56
C PRO A 108 -8.71 3.30 -19.54
N SER A 109 -9.25 3.43 -18.32
CA SER A 109 -8.52 4.01 -17.20
C SER A 109 -7.17 3.31 -17.01
N PRO A 110 -6.08 4.06 -16.70
CA PRO A 110 -4.76 3.48 -16.49
C PRO A 110 -4.69 2.54 -15.28
N ILE A 111 -5.66 2.65 -14.36
CA ILE A 111 -5.88 1.75 -13.23
C ILE A 111 -7.29 1.19 -13.35
N ASP A 112 -7.43 -0.12 -13.19
CA ASP A 112 -8.73 -0.77 -13.22
C ASP A 112 -9.51 -0.47 -11.93
N PRO A 113 -10.66 0.22 -11.98
CA PRO A 113 -11.45 0.52 -10.78
C PRO A 113 -11.92 -0.73 -10.03
N ARG A 114 -11.98 -1.89 -10.70
CA ARG A 114 -12.33 -3.16 -10.07
C ARG A 114 -11.26 -3.64 -9.08
N GLU A 115 -10.00 -3.32 -9.34
CA GLU A 115 -8.90 -3.62 -8.42
C GLU A 115 -9.04 -2.77 -7.14
N VAL A 116 -9.43 -1.50 -7.27
CA VAL A 116 -9.67 -0.61 -6.13
C VAL A 116 -10.83 -1.10 -5.26
N VAL A 117 -11.89 -1.64 -5.87
CA VAL A 117 -12.98 -2.29 -5.13
C VAL A 117 -12.48 -3.54 -4.39
N TYR A 118 -11.62 -4.34 -5.01
CA TYR A 118 -11.02 -5.51 -4.37
C TYR A 118 -10.15 -5.11 -3.16
N GLU A 119 -9.38 -4.03 -3.27
CA GLU A 119 -8.57 -3.48 -2.18
C GLU A 119 -9.41 -3.13 -0.94
N GLN A 120 -10.64 -2.63 -1.11
CA GLN A 120 -11.53 -2.34 0.03
C GLN A 120 -11.85 -3.61 0.84
N PHE A 121 -12.09 -4.75 0.18
CA PHE A 121 -12.31 -6.02 0.89
C PHE A 121 -11.07 -6.53 1.62
N ILE A 122 -9.87 -6.18 1.14
CA ILE A 122 -8.63 -6.48 1.86
C ILE A 122 -8.56 -5.62 3.13
N LEU A 123 -8.89 -4.32 3.04
CA LEU A 123 -8.93 -3.43 4.20
C LEU A 123 -9.97 -3.90 5.23
N ASP A 124 -11.18 -4.26 4.79
CA ASP A 124 -12.21 -4.81 5.66
C ASP A 124 -11.74 -6.07 6.38
N ALA A 125 -11.01 -6.96 5.68
CA ALA A 125 -10.42 -8.14 6.29
C ALA A 125 -9.35 -7.79 7.33
N VAL A 126 -8.54 -6.75 7.11
CA VAL A 126 -7.59 -6.27 8.12
C VAL A 126 -8.32 -5.77 9.37
N TYR A 127 -9.40 -5.00 9.21
CA TYR A 127 -10.22 -4.54 10.33
C TYR A 127 -10.94 -5.69 11.06
N GLU A 128 -11.45 -6.67 10.33
CA GLU A 128 -12.08 -7.85 10.92
C GLU A 128 -11.08 -8.66 11.75
N SER A 129 -9.88 -8.91 11.20
CA SER A 129 -8.77 -9.53 11.93
C SER A 129 -8.47 -8.76 13.21
N ALA A 130 -8.34 -7.43 13.15
CA ALA A 130 -8.07 -6.59 14.31
C ALA A 130 -9.16 -6.70 15.39
N ARG A 131 -10.45 -6.68 15.00
CA ARG A 131 -11.60 -6.84 15.91
C ARG A 131 -11.63 -8.21 16.60
N GLN A 132 -11.09 -9.23 15.95
CA GLN A 132 -10.98 -10.59 16.50
C GLN A 132 -9.63 -10.86 17.20
N GLY A 133 -8.84 -9.83 17.52
CA GLY A 133 -7.58 -9.98 18.24
C GLY A 133 -6.38 -10.40 17.37
N GLY A 134 -6.44 -10.13 16.06
CA GLY A 134 -5.35 -10.35 15.11
C GLY A 134 -5.28 -11.75 14.52
N VAL A 135 -6.39 -12.49 14.54
CA VAL A 135 -6.47 -13.82 13.92
C VAL A 135 -6.55 -13.75 12.40
N GLU A 136 -6.07 -14.79 11.72
CA GLU A 136 -6.18 -14.88 10.27
C GLU A 136 -7.65 -14.95 9.84
N VAL A 137 -8.04 -14.06 8.92
CA VAL A 137 -9.36 -14.05 8.30
C VAL A 137 -9.25 -14.13 6.80
N LYS A 138 -10.28 -14.71 6.17
CA LYS A 138 -10.40 -14.74 4.70
C LYS A 138 -11.30 -13.59 4.26
N PRO A 139 -10.89 -12.75 3.29
CA PRO A 139 -11.77 -11.75 2.72
C PRO A 139 -13.04 -12.39 2.16
N THR A 140 -14.20 -11.87 2.56
CA THR A 140 -15.50 -12.34 2.07
C THR A 140 -16.02 -11.35 1.04
N ILE A 141 -16.18 -11.83 -0.19
CA ILE A 141 -16.66 -11.01 -1.31
C ILE A 141 -18.14 -11.37 -1.56
N PRO A 142 -19.06 -10.40 -1.54
CA PRO A 142 -20.47 -10.64 -1.83
C PRO A 142 -20.70 -11.19 -3.24
N ASP A 143 -21.70 -12.06 -3.42
CA ASP A 143 -22.00 -12.72 -4.69
C ASP A 143 -22.37 -11.72 -5.80
N GLU A 144 -23.00 -10.61 -5.44
CA GLU A 144 -23.32 -9.50 -6.33
C GLU A 144 -22.08 -8.74 -6.83
N VAL A 145 -20.96 -8.78 -6.09
CA VAL A 145 -19.70 -8.11 -6.46
C VAL A 145 -18.78 -9.04 -7.26
N LYS A 146 -18.84 -10.36 -7.03
CA LYS A 146 -17.99 -11.34 -7.73
C LYS A 146 -17.99 -11.19 -9.27
N PRO A 147 -19.12 -10.96 -9.96
CA PRO A 147 -19.12 -10.75 -11.41
C PRO A 147 -18.39 -9.47 -11.84
N ILE A 148 -18.39 -8.44 -11.00
CA ILE A 148 -17.75 -7.15 -11.27
C ILE A 148 -16.23 -7.30 -11.20
N ILE A 149 -15.72 -7.94 -10.15
CA ILE A 149 -14.28 -8.12 -9.91
C ILE A 149 -13.70 -9.39 -10.55
N GLY A 150 -14.52 -10.34 -10.98
CA GLY A 150 -14.10 -11.67 -11.42
C GLY A 150 -13.16 -11.68 -12.63
N ARG A 151 -13.14 -10.59 -13.39
CA ARG A 151 -12.19 -10.37 -14.51
C ARG A 151 -10.80 -9.91 -14.09
N VAL A 152 -10.56 -9.62 -12.81
CA VAL A 152 -9.24 -9.30 -12.24
C VAL A 152 -8.43 -10.58 -11.96
N ASN A 153 -9.09 -11.75 -11.93
CA ASN A 153 -8.48 -13.06 -11.66
C ASN A 153 -8.18 -13.88 -12.94
N GLN A 154 -8.13 -13.25 -14.12
CA GLN A 154 -7.68 -13.87 -15.38
C GLN A 154 -6.36 -13.27 -15.84
#